data_AF-E6VEA8-F1
#
_entry.id   AF-E6VEA8-F1
#
_cell.length_a   1.000
_cell.length_b   1.000
_cell.length_c   1.000
_cell.angle_alpha   90.00
_cell.angle_beta   90.00
_cell.angle_gamma   90.00
#
_symmetry.space_group_name_H-M   'P 1'
#
loop_
_entity.id
_entity.type
_entity.pdbx_description
1 polymer ?
#
loop_
_entity_poly.entity_id
_entity_poly.type
_entity_poly.pdbx_seq_one_letter_code
_entity_poly.pdbx_strand_id
1 'polypeptide(L)'
;MTSITNGLNNYAQYGAAYARTAGAQTSLAGILNATSDDVLPSASNAATQLTLSAAARAQLAGGSSKDYSAVISDSRAAIDKLYKAANVSAPYDASGKPTVDLSGLDRRALFAIASNAGGRFTEAEQTLAATNRIAQFNAALSPATQTAKLIGDYSTVYKAAASYLDGASSEEKATAIWQAERAAITKGLAATQSDPSKIPAGISNDPVAAYLARYPSGSATTTQDLGSVAKQARATLDDQAKQATAAGKLLVYDPARKTGQQADLSVLDNRALSAISLNKDDLFSQEEVFAAKRELDGRNRASILTALKQSQTSGNPADFSLGLLNAYSGMSAEERTATNWTPAFRDNAVQSYKATTSLLSMLKRG
;
A
#
# COMPACT_ATOMS: atom_id res chain seq x y z
N MET A 1 2.68 -3.25 35.51
CA MET A 1 2.02 -4.55 35.21
C MET A 1 0.52 -4.33 35.08
N THR A 2 0.03 -4.23 33.85
CA THR A 2 -1.37 -4.48 33.45
C THR A 2 -1.31 -4.80 31.96
N SER A 3 -1.33 -6.10 31.69
CA SER A 3 -1.25 -6.65 30.33
C SER A 3 -2.58 -6.38 29.62
N ILE A 4 -2.60 -5.44 28.67
CA ILE A 4 -3.73 -5.31 27.74
C ILE A 4 -3.55 -6.37 26.64
N THR A 5 -3.74 -7.64 27.03
CA THR A 5 -3.75 -8.80 26.13
C THR A 5 -5.18 -9.04 25.66
N ASN A 6 -5.78 -8.07 24.98
CA ASN A 6 -7.05 -8.31 24.30
C ASN A 6 -6.76 -8.79 22.88
N GLY A 7 -6.72 -10.11 22.70
CA GLY A 7 -7.01 -10.87 21.46
C GLY A 7 -6.27 -10.49 20.16
N LEU A 8 -5.03 -10.00 20.24
CA LEU A 8 -4.31 -9.40 19.11
C LEU A 8 -3.92 -10.44 18.04
N ASN A 9 -3.99 -10.01 16.79
CA ASN A 9 -3.41 -10.68 15.62
C ASN A 9 -1.91 -10.98 15.89
N ASN A 10 -1.44 -12.19 15.55
CA ASN A 10 -0.06 -12.62 15.82
C ASN A 10 1.00 -11.77 15.07
N TYR A 11 0.57 -10.99 14.07
CA TYR A 11 1.34 -9.96 13.38
C TYR A 11 1.97 -8.91 14.32
N ALA A 12 1.42 -8.76 15.53
CA ALA A 12 1.78 -7.70 16.48
C ALA A 12 2.71 -8.14 17.64
N GLN A 13 2.79 -9.42 17.98
CA GLN A 13 3.23 -9.79 19.33
C GLN A 13 4.73 -9.98 19.55
N TYR A 14 5.58 -10.00 18.53
CA TYR A 14 6.97 -10.45 18.73
C TYR A 14 8.03 -9.56 18.07
N GLY A 15 7.95 -8.25 18.32
CA GLY A 15 9.02 -7.29 18.01
C GLY A 15 10.26 -7.40 18.90
N ALA A 16 10.17 -8.07 20.06
CA ALA A 16 11.25 -8.05 21.07
C ALA A 16 11.96 -9.41 21.32
N ALA A 17 11.47 -10.54 20.80
CA ALA A 17 11.91 -11.87 21.28
C ALA A 17 13.01 -12.57 20.46
N TYR A 18 13.32 -12.14 19.22
CA TYR A 18 14.29 -12.85 18.37
C TYR A 18 15.23 -11.91 17.62
N ALA A 19 15.96 -11.07 18.35
CA ALA A 19 17.15 -10.37 17.85
C ALA A 19 18.44 -11.04 18.37
N ARG A 20 18.54 -12.37 18.29
CA ARG A 20 19.82 -13.07 18.41
C ARG A 20 19.86 -14.23 17.43
N THR A 21 20.42 -13.95 16.26
CA THR A 21 21.50 -14.68 15.55
C THR A 21 21.33 -14.43 14.05
N ALA A 22 21.75 -13.25 13.58
CA ALA A 22 21.98 -13.05 12.14
C ALA A 22 23.28 -13.78 11.80
N GLY A 23 23.17 -15.05 11.39
CA GLY A 23 24.29 -15.76 10.79
C GLY A 23 24.68 -15.07 9.48
N ALA A 24 25.98 -14.81 9.31
CA ALA A 24 26.52 -14.26 8.08
C ALA A 24 26.10 -15.13 6.88
N GLN A 25 25.40 -14.56 5.91
CA GLN A 25 25.11 -15.24 4.66
C GLN A 25 25.99 -14.70 3.52
N THR A 26 26.64 -15.65 2.86
CA THR A 26 27.32 -15.52 1.58
C THR A 26 26.37 -14.90 0.56
N SER A 27 26.80 -13.80 -0.06
CA SER A 27 25.99 -13.11 -1.06
C SER A 27 25.90 -13.90 -2.36
N LEU A 28 24.77 -13.77 -3.07
CA LEU A 28 24.53 -14.34 -4.40
C LEU A 28 25.61 -13.93 -5.43
N ALA A 29 26.33 -12.83 -5.17
CA ALA A 29 27.51 -12.40 -5.92
C ALA A 29 28.68 -13.40 -5.86
N GLY A 30 28.80 -14.17 -4.77
CA GLY A 30 29.79 -15.25 -4.64
C GLY A 30 29.44 -16.52 -5.42
N ILE A 31 28.17 -16.70 -5.80
CA ILE A 31 27.70 -17.87 -6.55
C ILE A 31 27.76 -17.60 -8.07
N LEU A 32 27.48 -16.37 -8.48
CA LEU A 32 27.42 -15.98 -9.90
C LEU A 32 28.79 -15.75 -10.55
N ASN A 33 29.86 -15.62 -9.76
CA ASN A 33 31.23 -15.52 -10.26
C ASN A 33 31.85 -16.90 -10.63
N ALA A 34 31.15 -18.01 -10.37
CA ALA A 34 31.68 -19.37 -10.56
C ALA A 34 31.29 -20.02 -11.90
N THR A 35 30.56 -19.34 -12.77
CA THR A 35 30.17 -19.87 -14.09
C THR A 35 30.47 -18.84 -15.17
N SER A 36 31.68 -18.92 -15.72
CA SER A 36 32.07 -18.25 -16.96
C SER A 36 32.10 -19.27 -18.10
N ASP A 37 31.78 -18.77 -19.30
CA ASP A 37 31.93 -19.38 -20.62
C ASP A 37 30.94 -20.49 -21.03
N ASP A 38 29.91 -20.09 -21.79
CA ASP A 38 29.82 -20.50 -23.19
C ASP A 38 28.95 -19.54 -24.04
N VAL A 39 29.33 -19.35 -25.30
CA VAL A 39 28.74 -18.42 -26.28
C VAL A 39 28.16 -19.21 -27.46
N LEU A 40 27.09 -18.67 -28.09
CA LEU A 40 26.67 -18.76 -29.53
C LEU A 40 25.16 -19.13 -29.73
N PRO A 41 24.52 -18.92 -30.91
CA PRO A 41 24.09 -17.63 -31.47
C PRO A 41 22.66 -17.59 -32.11
N SER A 42 22.11 -16.37 -32.26
CA SER A 42 21.21 -15.81 -33.31
C SER A 42 19.98 -16.56 -33.88
N ALA A 43 18.78 -15.94 -33.78
CA ALA A 43 17.82 -15.76 -34.90
C ALA A 43 16.72 -14.71 -34.60
N SER A 44 16.90 -13.54 -35.22
CA SER A 44 15.94 -12.52 -35.73
C SER A 44 14.44 -12.57 -35.38
N ASN A 45 13.97 -11.54 -34.65
CA ASN A 45 12.76 -10.78 -35.01
C ASN A 45 12.96 -9.30 -34.59
N ALA A 46 12.72 -8.40 -35.54
CA ALA A 46 12.88 -6.95 -35.41
C ALA A 46 11.74 -6.36 -34.57
N ALA A 47 11.89 -6.41 -33.25
CA ALA A 47 11.41 -5.36 -32.37
C ALA A 47 12.65 -4.62 -31.89
N THR A 48 12.55 -3.31 -31.67
CA THR A 48 13.60 -2.47 -31.08
C THR A 48 13.98 -3.04 -29.71
N GLN A 49 14.88 -4.03 -29.70
CA GLN A 49 15.47 -4.58 -28.50
C GLN A 49 16.37 -3.46 -27.95
N LEU A 50 15.82 -2.69 -27.02
CA LEU A 50 16.60 -1.88 -26.11
C LEU A 50 17.54 -2.85 -25.38
N THR A 51 18.70 -3.08 -25.98
CA THR A 51 19.72 -3.91 -25.37
C THR A 51 20.37 -3.01 -24.33
N LEU A 52 19.82 -3.05 -23.11
CA LEU A 52 20.40 -2.37 -21.96
C LEU A 52 21.88 -2.78 -21.88
N SER A 53 22.78 -1.79 -21.84
CA SER A 53 24.22 -2.03 -21.73
C SER A 53 24.52 -2.93 -20.52
N ALA A 54 25.64 -3.65 -20.50
CA ALA A 54 26.01 -4.46 -19.35
C ALA A 54 26.06 -3.62 -18.05
N ALA A 55 26.43 -2.34 -18.15
CA ALA A 55 26.34 -1.38 -17.06
C ALA A 55 24.88 -1.04 -16.67
N ALA A 56 23.99 -0.78 -17.62
CA ALA A 56 22.58 -0.53 -17.33
C ALA A 56 21.84 -1.77 -16.79
N ARG A 57 22.23 -2.98 -17.23
CA ARG A 57 21.78 -4.25 -16.63
C ARG A 57 22.38 -4.46 -15.25
N ALA A 58 23.64 -4.10 -15.02
CA ALA A 58 24.25 -4.11 -13.68
C ALA A 58 23.67 -3.03 -12.76
N GLN A 59 23.08 -1.96 -13.28
CA GLN A 59 22.44 -0.89 -12.52
C GLN A 59 20.94 -1.13 -12.30
N LEU A 60 20.31 -1.93 -13.16
CA LEU A 60 18.95 -2.47 -12.97
C LEU A 60 18.96 -3.72 -12.08
N ALA A 61 19.96 -4.59 -12.22
CA ALA A 61 20.26 -5.69 -11.29
C ALA A 61 20.90 -5.18 -9.98
N GLY A 62 21.60 -4.04 -10.06
CA GLY A 62 22.14 -3.25 -8.96
C GLY A 62 21.22 -2.10 -8.54
N GLY A 63 19.94 -2.16 -8.91
CA GLY A 63 18.86 -1.52 -8.17
C GLY A 63 18.68 -2.26 -6.85
N SER A 64 19.78 -2.49 -6.13
CA SER A 64 19.81 -3.08 -4.82
C SER A 64 18.95 -2.19 -3.95
N SER A 65 17.78 -2.72 -3.56
CA SER A 65 17.03 -2.21 -2.43
C SER A 65 18.03 -1.77 -1.37
N LYS A 66 17.92 -0.52 -0.91
CA LYS A 66 18.80 0.08 0.09
C LYS A 66 19.24 -0.95 1.13
N ASP A 67 20.54 -1.03 1.43
CA ASP A 67 21.05 -1.97 2.45
C ASP A 67 20.24 -1.80 3.74
N TYR A 68 19.92 -2.91 4.41
CA TYR A 68 19.13 -2.86 5.63
C TYR A 68 19.77 -2.03 6.73
N SER A 69 21.11 -2.01 6.83
CA SER A 69 21.85 -1.12 7.73
C SER A 69 21.58 0.37 7.45
N ALA A 70 21.45 0.72 6.18
CA ALA A 70 21.11 2.07 5.75
C ALA A 70 19.62 2.37 5.99
N VAL A 71 18.72 1.39 5.83
CA VAL A 71 17.30 1.53 6.22
C VAL A 71 17.17 1.79 7.72
N ILE A 72 17.92 1.06 8.56
CA ILE A 72 17.94 1.25 10.02
C ILE A 72 18.40 2.67 10.36
N SER A 73 19.47 3.15 9.73
CA SER A 73 20.03 4.49 9.96
C SER A 73 19.07 5.60 9.55
N ASP A 74 18.46 5.47 8.38
CA ASP A 74 17.42 6.38 7.89
C ASP A 74 16.19 6.40 8.79
N SER A 75 15.73 5.23 9.23
CA SER A 75 14.55 5.11 10.12
C SER A 75 14.79 5.84 11.44
N ARG A 76 15.99 5.73 11.99
CA ARG A 76 16.40 6.48 13.19
C ARG A 76 16.36 7.99 12.94
N ALA A 77 16.98 8.44 11.84
CA ALA A 77 16.98 9.86 11.47
C ALA A 77 15.56 10.40 11.22
N ALA A 78 14.67 9.59 10.66
CA ALA A 78 13.29 9.95 10.41
C ALA A 78 12.51 10.17 11.72
N ILE A 79 12.63 9.26 12.71
CA ILE A 79 12.00 9.47 14.02
C ILE A 79 12.59 10.69 14.72
N ASP A 80 13.91 10.89 14.68
CA ASP A 80 14.54 12.05 15.31
C ASP A 80 14.05 13.37 14.69
N LYS A 81 13.80 13.38 13.38
CA LYS A 81 13.18 14.51 12.68
C LYS A 81 11.72 14.72 13.14
N LEU A 82 10.95 13.65 13.31
CA LEU A 82 9.57 13.73 13.81
C LEU A 82 9.53 14.31 15.23
N TYR A 83 10.42 13.88 16.12
CA TYR A 83 10.55 14.44 17.47
C TYR A 83 10.88 15.92 17.46
N LYS A 84 11.86 16.33 16.65
CA LYS A 84 12.20 17.75 16.48
C LYS A 84 11.04 18.57 15.94
N ALA A 85 10.34 18.06 14.93
CA ALA A 85 9.20 18.74 14.32
C ALA A 85 8.02 18.89 15.29
N ALA A 86 7.76 17.87 16.12
CA ALA A 86 6.70 17.90 17.13
C ALA A 86 7.13 18.59 18.44
N ASN A 87 8.40 18.99 18.57
CA ASN A 87 9.00 19.50 19.80
C ASN A 87 8.76 18.57 21.02
N VAL A 88 8.95 17.26 20.81
CA VAL A 88 8.81 16.21 21.83
C VAL A 88 10.07 15.38 21.91
N SER A 89 10.24 14.64 23.01
CA SER A 89 11.41 13.77 23.24
C SER A 89 11.08 12.28 23.35
N ALA A 90 9.78 11.92 23.30
CA ALA A 90 9.29 10.56 23.47
C ALA A 90 8.13 10.30 22.50
N PRO A 91 7.89 9.04 22.09
CA PRO A 91 6.84 8.69 21.13
C PRO A 91 5.43 8.72 21.72
N TYR A 92 5.31 8.77 23.04
CA TYR A 92 4.04 8.89 23.76
C TYR A 92 4.11 10.03 24.78
N ASP A 93 2.98 10.69 25.00
CA ASP A 93 2.82 11.65 26.07
C ASP A 93 2.55 10.95 27.42
N ALA A 94 2.43 11.73 28.49
CA ALA A 94 2.13 11.22 29.83
C ALA A 94 0.77 10.50 29.93
N SER A 95 -0.14 10.72 28.96
CA SER A 95 -1.45 10.07 28.88
C SER A 95 -1.42 8.79 28.03
N GLY A 96 -0.25 8.41 27.48
CA GLY A 96 -0.09 7.25 26.60
C GLY A 96 -0.57 7.49 25.17
N LYS A 97 -0.79 8.75 24.75
CA LYS A 97 -1.16 9.08 23.38
C LYS A 97 0.10 9.27 22.51
N PRO A 98 0.12 8.77 21.26
CA PRO A 98 1.22 9.03 20.36
C PRO A 98 1.46 10.53 20.15
N THR A 99 2.71 10.96 20.27
CA THR A 99 3.16 12.36 20.04
C THR A 99 3.70 12.58 18.63
N VAL A 100 4.05 11.50 17.94
CA VAL A 100 4.51 11.51 16.55
C VAL A 100 3.70 10.52 15.74
N ASP A 101 3.55 10.81 14.46
CA ASP A 101 2.89 9.94 13.49
C ASP A 101 3.93 9.21 12.65
N LEU A 102 3.87 7.87 12.65
CA LEU A 102 4.75 7.01 11.83
C LEU A 102 4.05 6.52 10.55
N SER A 103 2.82 6.96 10.28
CA SER A 103 2.03 6.52 9.13
C SER A 103 2.72 6.80 7.78
N GLY A 104 3.56 7.84 7.73
CA GLY A 104 4.37 8.20 6.56
C GLY A 104 5.64 7.38 6.35
N LEU A 105 5.98 6.46 7.27
CA LEU A 105 7.10 5.53 7.09
C LEU A 105 6.68 4.32 6.27
N ASP A 106 7.59 3.88 5.39
CA ASP A 106 7.37 2.68 4.61
C ASP A 106 7.41 1.41 5.49
N ARG A 107 6.84 0.33 4.97
CA ARG A 107 6.72 -0.94 5.70
C ARG A 107 8.08 -1.49 6.17
N ARG A 108 9.14 -1.36 5.37
CA ARG A 108 10.46 -1.90 5.70
C ARG A 108 11.11 -1.08 6.80
N ALA A 109 10.96 0.25 6.78
CA ALA A 109 11.36 1.12 7.89
C ALA A 109 10.60 0.79 9.19
N LEU A 110 9.26 0.64 9.11
CA LEU A 110 8.45 0.24 10.26
C LEU A 110 8.82 -1.14 10.81
N PHE A 111 9.17 -2.09 9.93
CA PHE A 111 9.68 -3.40 10.34
C PHE A 111 11.02 -3.28 11.07
N ALA A 112 11.95 -2.47 10.57
CA ALA A 112 13.24 -2.22 11.22
C ALA A 112 13.08 -1.62 12.62
N ILE A 113 12.18 -0.65 12.78
CA ILE A 113 11.88 -0.03 14.08
C ILE A 113 11.23 -1.08 15.00
N ALA A 114 10.17 -1.76 14.55
CA ALA A 114 9.41 -2.69 15.37
C ALA A 114 10.22 -3.93 15.81
N SER A 115 11.22 -4.36 15.03
CA SER A 115 12.11 -5.49 15.34
C SER A 115 13.35 -5.08 16.14
N ASN A 116 13.46 -3.81 16.51
CA ASN A 116 14.66 -3.22 17.10
C ASN A 116 15.94 -3.54 16.30
N ALA A 117 15.86 -3.47 14.97
CA ALA A 117 16.96 -3.82 14.11
C ALA A 117 18.19 -2.93 14.41
N GLY A 118 19.33 -3.57 14.65
CA GLY A 118 20.57 -2.89 15.04
C GLY A 118 20.57 -2.30 16.47
N GLY A 119 19.55 -2.57 17.30
CA GLY A 119 19.50 -2.13 18.69
C GLY A 119 19.36 -0.61 18.87
N ARG A 120 18.77 0.09 17.89
CA ARG A 120 18.72 1.56 17.83
C ARG A 120 17.38 2.18 18.23
N PHE A 121 16.40 1.37 18.60
CA PHE A 121 15.03 1.80 18.83
C PHE A 121 14.57 1.44 20.24
N THR A 122 13.96 2.40 20.92
CA THR A 122 13.37 2.21 22.24
C THR A 122 12.14 1.28 22.17
N GLU A 123 11.77 0.65 23.28
CA GLU A 123 10.58 -0.22 23.34
C GLU A 123 9.29 0.54 22.97
N ALA A 124 9.22 1.82 23.33
CA ALA A 124 8.08 2.66 23.02
C ALA A 124 7.99 2.95 21.51
N GLU A 125 9.12 3.19 20.83
CA GLU A 125 9.16 3.34 19.38
C GLU A 125 8.82 2.03 18.66
N GLN A 126 9.31 0.90 19.17
CA GLN A 126 8.96 -0.44 18.67
C GLN A 126 7.45 -0.68 18.73
N THR A 127 6.82 -0.32 19.86
CA THR A 127 5.38 -0.46 20.07
C THR A 127 4.57 0.42 19.13
N LEU A 128 4.99 1.68 18.94
CA LEU A 128 4.33 2.61 18.02
C LEU A 128 4.44 2.13 16.56
N ALA A 129 5.60 1.62 16.17
CA ALA A 129 5.82 1.07 14.84
C ALA A 129 5.00 -0.21 14.62
N ALA A 130 4.94 -1.11 15.60
CA ALA A 130 4.11 -2.31 15.53
C ALA A 130 2.62 -1.96 15.36
N THR A 131 2.14 -0.96 16.12
CA THR A 131 0.76 -0.45 16.00
C THR A 131 0.49 0.12 14.60
N ASN A 132 1.42 0.89 14.04
CA ASN A 132 1.31 1.42 12.68
C ASN A 132 1.31 0.33 11.62
N ARG A 133 2.11 -0.73 11.78
CA ARG A 133 2.08 -1.88 10.85
C ARG A 133 0.73 -2.59 10.86
N ILE A 134 0.13 -2.79 12.03
CA ILE A 134 -1.24 -3.34 12.12
C ILE A 134 -2.24 -2.42 11.42
N ALA A 135 -2.13 -1.11 11.64
CA ALA A 135 -2.99 -0.13 10.98
C ALA A 135 -2.84 -0.19 9.45
N GLN A 136 -1.61 -0.31 8.92
CA GLN A 136 -1.35 -0.46 7.49
C GLN A 136 -1.91 -1.78 6.94
N PHE A 137 -1.76 -2.91 7.66
CA PHE A 137 -2.38 -4.18 7.26
C PHE A 137 -3.91 -4.06 7.21
N ASN A 138 -4.52 -3.52 8.26
CA ASN A 138 -5.96 -3.33 8.35
C ASN A 138 -6.48 -2.40 7.24
N ALA A 139 -5.77 -1.31 6.96
CA ALA A 139 -6.10 -0.39 5.89
C ALA A 139 -6.04 -1.08 4.52
N ALA A 140 -5.03 -1.94 4.27
CA ALA A 140 -4.92 -2.71 3.04
C ALA A 140 -6.07 -3.73 2.86
N LEU A 141 -6.59 -4.31 3.95
CA LEU A 141 -7.68 -5.28 3.91
C LEU A 141 -9.07 -4.65 3.86
N SER A 142 -9.24 -3.42 4.36
CA SER A 142 -10.55 -2.77 4.50
C SER A 142 -11.36 -2.71 3.19
N PRO A 143 -10.79 -2.29 2.03
CA PRO A 143 -11.51 -2.25 0.77
C PRO A 143 -12.01 -3.62 0.31
N ALA A 144 -11.15 -4.64 0.42
CA ALA A 144 -11.50 -6.02 0.06
C ALA A 144 -12.57 -6.58 0.99
N THR A 145 -12.57 -6.18 2.26
CA THR A 145 -13.59 -6.62 3.24
C THR A 145 -14.96 -6.04 2.95
N GLN A 146 -15.01 -4.74 2.63
CA GLN A 146 -16.24 -4.08 2.19
C GLN A 146 -16.76 -4.72 0.91
N THR A 147 -15.88 -4.99 -0.05
CA THR A 147 -16.21 -5.68 -1.30
C THR A 147 -16.74 -7.08 -1.05
N ALA A 148 -16.07 -7.88 -0.22
CA ALA A 148 -16.47 -9.24 0.14
C ALA A 148 -17.90 -9.30 0.68
N LYS A 149 -18.33 -8.32 1.47
CA LYS A 149 -19.72 -8.24 1.96
C LYS A 149 -20.74 -8.01 0.85
N LEU A 150 -20.41 -7.20 -0.14
CA LEU A 150 -21.33 -6.86 -1.24
C LEU A 150 -21.56 -8.07 -2.15
N ILE A 151 -20.49 -8.82 -2.42
CA ILE A 151 -20.51 -9.93 -3.37
C ILE A 151 -20.69 -11.30 -2.71
N GLY A 152 -20.43 -11.42 -1.40
CA GLY A 152 -20.45 -12.69 -0.67
C GLY A 152 -19.23 -13.58 -0.97
N ASP A 153 -18.06 -12.99 -1.20
CA ASP A 153 -16.82 -13.72 -1.52
C ASP A 153 -15.64 -13.22 -0.67
N TYR A 154 -15.32 -13.97 0.38
CA TYR A 154 -14.21 -13.70 1.29
C TYR A 154 -12.84 -14.06 0.70
N SER A 155 -12.77 -14.78 -0.43
CA SER A 155 -11.49 -15.05 -1.10
C SER A 155 -10.77 -13.75 -1.47
N THR A 156 -11.53 -12.68 -1.72
CA THR A 156 -11.02 -11.34 -2.02
C THR A 156 -10.20 -10.74 -0.87
N VAL A 157 -10.61 -10.96 0.38
CA VAL A 157 -9.88 -10.50 1.57
C VAL A 157 -8.57 -11.27 1.74
N TYR A 158 -8.60 -12.59 1.52
CA TYR A 158 -7.39 -13.41 1.56
C TYR A 158 -6.42 -13.09 0.44
N LYS A 159 -6.89 -12.76 -0.77
CA LYS A 159 -6.05 -12.29 -1.87
C LYS A 159 -5.39 -10.94 -1.55
N ALA A 160 -6.14 -10.01 -0.95
CA ALA A 160 -5.59 -8.73 -0.50
C ALA A 160 -4.51 -8.93 0.58
N ALA A 161 -4.75 -9.81 1.54
CA ALA A 161 -3.78 -10.15 2.57
C ALA A 161 -2.54 -10.84 2.00
N ALA A 162 -2.70 -11.75 1.05
CA ALA A 162 -1.58 -12.40 0.35
C ALA A 162 -0.72 -11.35 -0.37
N SER A 163 -1.35 -10.47 -1.16
CA SER A 163 -0.67 -9.38 -1.87
C SER A 163 0.08 -8.46 -0.91
N TYR A 164 -0.56 -8.07 0.19
CA TYR A 164 0.09 -7.28 1.23
C TYR A 164 1.31 -8.02 1.79
N LEU A 165 1.19 -9.27 2.25
CA LEU A 165 2.34 -10.02 2.79
C LEU A 165 3.44 -10.26 1.75
N ASP A 166 3.10 -10.48 0.49
CA ASP A 166 4.06 -10.70 -0.59
C ASP A 166 4.87 -9.43 -0.91
N GLY A 167 4.32 -8.25 -0.61
CA GLY A 167 5.03 -6.96 -0.65
C GLY A 167 6.02 -6.73 0.50
N ALA A 168 6.18 -7.68 1.43
CA ALA A 168 7.14 -7.57 2.52
C ALA A 168 8.60 -7.58 2.03
N SER A 169 9.47 -6.97 2.84
CA SER A 169 10.92 -6.96 2.62
C SER A 169 11.55 -8.35 2.80
N SER A 170 12.78 -8.53 2.29
CA SER A 170 13.54 -9.78 2.49
C SER A 170 13.77 -10.08 3.97
N GLU A 171 14.02 -9.05 4.78
CA GLU A 171 14.25 -9.22 6.22
C GLU A 171 12.99 -9.67 6.94
N GLU A 172 11.83 -9.14 6.57
CA GLU A 172 10.54 -9.53 7.13
C GLU A 172 10.15 -10.96 6.68
N LYS A 173 10.38 -11.30 5.41
CA LYS A 173 10.12 -12.64 4.85
C LYS A 173 10.96 -13.76 5.47
N ALA A 174 12.15 -13.42 5.99
CA ALA A 174 13.02 -14.36 6.68
C ALA A 174 12.49 -14.77 8.07
N THR A 175 11.48 -14.08 8.59
CA THR A 175 10.94 -14.38 9.93
C THR A 175 9.98 -15.57 9.91
N ALA A 176 10.02 -16.38 10.97
CA ALA A 176 9.09 -17.51 11.14
C ALA A 176 7.62 -17.07 11.21
N ILE A 177 7.37 -15.85 11.71
CA ILE A 177 6.01 -15.27 11.83
C ILE A 177 5.45 -15.00 10.44
N TRP A 178 6.20 -14.30 9.58
CA TRP A 178 5.76 -14.05 8.22
C TRP A 178 5.48 -15.37 7.47
N GLN A 179 6.36 -16.37 7.63
CA GLN A 179 6.17 -17.69 7.01
C GLN A 179 4.90 -18.39 7.50
N ALA A 180 4.63 -18.37 8.80
CA ALA A 180 3.44 -18.96 9.39
C ALA A 180 2.15 -18.27 8.90
N GLU A 181 2.13 -16.94 8.87
CA GLU A 181 0.99 -16.16 8.39
C GLU A 181 0.76 -16.36 6.89
N ARG A 182 1.83 -16.38 6.09
CA ARG A 182 1.71 -16.63 4.65
C ARG A 182 1.15 -18.02 4.37
N ALA A 183 1.57 -19.03 5.14
CA ALA A 183 1.02 -20.38 5.07
C ALA A 183 -0.45 -20.43 5.49
N ALA A 184 -0.84 -19.68 6.54
CA ALA A 184 -2.23 -19.56 6.97
C ALA A 184 -3.10 -18.92 5.87
N ILE A 185 -2.63 -17.85 5.24
CA ILE A 185 -3.32 -17.20 4.11
C ILE A 185 -3.49 -18.16 2.94
N THR A 186 -2.47 -18.98 2.62
CA THR A 186 -2.58 -20.00 1.57
C THR A 186 -3.66 -21.03 1.89
N LYS A 187 -3.76 -21.49 3.15
CA LYS A 187 -4.84 -22.38 3.60
C LYS A 187 -6.21 -21.70 3.52
N GLY A 188 -6.29 -20.43 3.89
CA GLY A 188 -7.52 -19.65 3.82
C GLY A 188 -8.00 -19.46 2.39
N LEU A 189 -7.08 -19.15 1.46
CA LEU A 189 -7.37 -19.11 0.03
C LEU A 189 -7.94 -20.43 -0.47
N ALA A 190 -7.31 -21.56 -0.13
CA ALA A 190 -7.81 -22.89 -0.50
C ALA A 190 -9.20 -23.16 0.08
N ALA A 191 -9.45 -22.82 1.34
CA ALA A 191 -10.77 -22.98 1.97
C ALA A 191 -11.86 -22.13 1.27
N THR A 192 -11.55 -20.88 0.89
CA THR A 192 -12.49 -20.02 0.17
C THR A 192 -12.76 -20.46 -1.27
N GLN A 193 -11.95 -21.34 -1.86
CA GLN A 193 -12.28 -21.97 -3.15
C GLN A 193 -13.44 -22.98 -3.02
N SER A 194 -13.54 -23.66 -1.86
CA SER A 194 -14.63 -24.60 -1.59
C SER A 194 -15.92 -23.90 -1.18
N ASP A 195 -15.82 -22.86 -0.37
CA ASP A 195 -16.96 -22.04 0.06
C ASP A 195 -16.55 -20.55 0.16
N PRO A 196 -16.73 -19.76 -0.90
CA PRO A 196 -16.33 -18.34 -0.92
C PRO A 196 -17.18 -17.49 0.04
N SER A 197 -18.38 -17.94 0.40
CA SER A 197 -19.31 -17.19 1.24
C SER A 197 -19.00 -17.27 2.72
N LYS A 198 -18.11 -18.17 3.12
CA LYS A 198 -17.79 -18.46 4.51
C LYS A 198 -16.38 -18.01 4.85
N ILE A 199 -16.23 -17.35 5.99
CA ILE A 199 -14.92 -17.04 6.56
C ILE A 199 -14.29 -18.36 7.02
N PRO A 200 -13.10 -18.75 6.51
CA PRO A 200 -12.37 -19.91 6.99
C PRO A 200 -12.13 -19.84 8.50
N ALA A 201 -12.22 -21.00 9.17
CA ALA A 201 -12.03 -21.14 10.60
C ALA A 201 -11.08 -22.30 10.91
N GLY A 202 -10.47 -22.31 12.10
CA GLY A 202 -9.56 -23.37 12.54
C GLY A 202 -8.15 -23.31 11.93
N ILE A 203 -7.82 -22.23 11.23
CA ILE A 203 -6.47 -22.01 10.67
C ILE A 203 -5.64 -21.29 11.74
N SER A 204 -4.58 -21.95 12.22
CA SER A 204 -3.63 -21.33 13.16
C SER A 204 -2.89 -20.17 12.51
N ASN A 205 -2.68 -19.09 13.27
CA ASN A 205 -1.99 -17.87 12.83
C ASN A 205 -2.63 -17.19 11.62
N ASP A 206 -3.95 -17.27 11.48
CA ASP A 206 -4.65 -16.62 10.37
C ASP A 206 -4.86 -15.12 10.66
N PRO A 207 -4.11 -14.23 9.97
CA PRO A 207 -4.22 -12.80 10.21
C PRO A 207 -5.51 -12.21 9.63
N VAL A 208 -6.14 -12.88 8.65
CA VAL A 208 -7.39 -12.44 8.03
C VAL A 208 -8.56 -12.76 8.94
N ALA A 209 -8.63 -13.98 9.49
CA ALA A 209 -9.65 -14.35 10.46
C ALA A 209 -9.60 -13.45 11.71
N ALA A 210 -8.39 -13.20 12.23
CA ALA A 210 -8.20 -12.30 13.37
C ALA A 210 -8.66 -10.85 13.07
N TYR A 211 -8.35 -10.37 11.86
CA TYR A 211 -8.82 -9.06 11.39
C TYR A 211 -10.35 -9.01 11.25
N LEU A 212 -10.96 -9.99 10.58
CA LEU A 212 -12.41 -10.02 10.33
C LEU A 212 -13.23 -10.20 11.60
N ALA A 213 -12.70 -10.90 12.61
CA ALA A 213 -13.34 -11.01 13.93
C ALA A 213 -13.49 -9.66 14.63
N ARG A 214 -12.51 -8.75 14.44
CA ARG A 214 -12.51 -7.40 15.02
C ARG A 214 -13.23 -6.38 14.15
N TYR A 215 -13.10 -6.54 12.84
CA TYR A 215 -13.56 -5.58 11.84
C TYR A 215 -14.44 -6.29 10.81
N PRO A 216 -15.62 -6.79 11.24
CA PRO A 216 -16.46 -7.61 10.37
C PRO A 216 -16.88 -6.84 9.12
N SER A 217 -17.03 -5.51 9.18
CA SER A 217 -17.37 -4.64 8.04
C SER A 217 -16.18 -3.96 7.37
N GLY A 218 -14.97 -4.33 7.75
CA GLY A 218 -13.76 -3.56 7.45
C GLY A 218 -13.41 -2.61 8.58
N SER A 219 -12.13 -2.25 8.69
CA SER A 219 -11.68 -1.26 9.66
C SER A 219 -12.14 0.15 9.26
N ALA A 220 -12.64 0.91 10.24
CA ALA A 220 -12.81 2.35 10.08
C ALA A 220 -11.43 2.96 9.88
N THR A 221 -11.15 3.47 8.69
CA THR A 221 -9.99 4.34 8.49
C THR A 221 -10.27 5.62 9.26
N THR A 222 -9.42 5.95 10.24
CA THR A 222 -9.45 7.27 10.88
C THR A 222 -9.21 8.30 9.78
N THR A 223 -10.31 8.89 9.34
CA THR A 223 -10.34 9.73 8.16
C THR A 223 -10.24 11.16 8.64
N GLN A 224 -9.15 11.85 8.30
CA GLN A 224 -9.02 13.28 8.57
C GLN A 224 -10.19 14.02 7.93
N ASP A 225 -10.72 15.03 8.61
CA ASP A 225 -11.78 15.85 8.05
C ASP A 225 -11.30 16.52 6.75
N LEU A 226 -12.20 16.65 5.77
CA LEU A 226 -11.82 17.13 4.45
C LEU A 226 -11.28 18.58 4.47
N GLY A 227 -11.69 19.39 5.46
CA GLY A 227 -11.18 20.76 5.62
C GLY A 227 -9.71 20.78 6.02
N SER A 228 -9.30 19.92 6.96
CA SER A 228 -7.88 19.73 7.32
C SER A 228 -7.05 19.21 6.14
N VAL A 229 -7.60 18.27 5.37
CA VAL A 229 -6.94 17.77 4.14
C VAL A 229 -6.78 18.89 3.11
N ALA A 230 -7.81 19.72 2.91
CA ALA A 230 -7.75 20.87 2.02
C ALA A 230 -6.65 21.87 2.44
N LYS A 231 -6.55 22.17 3.73
CA LYS A 231 -5.49 23.05 4.25
C LYS A 231 -4.08 22.49 4.04
N GLN A 232 -3.90 21.18 4.21
CA GLN A 232 -2.61 20.53 3.94
C GLN A 232 -2.26 20.55 2.45
N ALA A 233 -3.24 20.30 1.58
CA ALA A 233 -3.07 20.39 0.13
C ALA A 233 -2.70 21.81 -0.30
N ARG A 234 -3.36 22.83 0.25
CA ARG A 234 -3.03 24.25 0.04
C ARG A 234 -1.59 24.56 0.44
N ALA A 235 -1.18 24.15 1.65
CA ALA A 235 0.19 24.34 2.12
C ALA A 235 1.23 23.69 1.18
N THR A 236 0.92 22.51 0.66
CA THR A 236 1.79 21.80 -0.30
C THR A 236 1.94 22.58 -1.61
N LEU A 237 0.84 23.10 -2.17
CA LEU A 237 0.88 23.93 -3.37
C LEU A 237 1.58 25.27 -3.13
N ASP A 238 1.40 25.88 -1.96
CA ASP A 238 2.07 27.12 -1.59
C ASP A 238 3.58 26.94 -1.45
N ASP A 239 4.03 25.81 -0.92
CA ASP A 239 5.45 25.50 -0.84
C ASP A 239 6.06 25.25 -2.23
N GLN A 240 5.34 24.59 -3.14
CA GLN A 240 5.76 24.51 -4.54
C GLN A 240 5.83 25.89 -5.20
N ALA A 241 4.88 26.79 -4.89
CA ALA A 241 4.88 28.15 -5.42
C ALA A 241 6.05 28.98 -4.91
N LYS A 242 6.41 28.85 -3.63
CA LYS A 242 7.61 29.47 -3.05
C LYS A 242 8.88 28.95 -3.71
N GLN A 243 8.99 27.64 -3.93
CA GLN A 243 10.14 27.03 -4.60
C GLN A 243 10.26 27.50 -6.06
N ALA A 244 9.15 27.55 -6.80
CA ALA A 244 9.15 28.09 -8.16
C ALA A 244 9.60 29.55 -8.17
N THR A 245 9.09 30.37 -7.24
CA THR A 245 9.44 31.79 -7.11
C THR A 245 10.92 31.98 -6.80
N ALA A 246 11.47 31.18 -5.87
CA ALA A 246 12.90 31.18 -5.55
C ALA A 246 13.77 30.79 -6.76
N ALA A 247 13.25 29.97 -7.66
CA ALA A 247 13.87 29.62 -8.94
C ALA A 247 13.61 30.64 -10.07
N GLY A 248 12.98 31.79 -9.77
CA GLY A 248 12.63 32.82 -10.75
C GLY A 248 11.51 32.41 -11.72
N LYS A 249 10.68 31.45 -11.33
CA LYS A 249 9.58 30.89 -12.15
C LYS A 249 8.23 31.09 -11.48
N LEU A 250 7.18 31.15 -12.29
CA LEU A 250 5.80 31.06 -11.81
C LEU A 250 5.39 29.58 -11.74
N LEU A 251 4.68 29.17 -10.68
CA LEU A 251 4.03 27.87 -10.63
C LEU A 251 2.83 27.86 -11.59
N VAL A 252 2.74 26.85 -12.45
CA VAL A 252 1.70 26.74 -13.48
C VAL A 252 1.04 25.36 -13.42
N TYR A 253 -0.25 25.32 -13.75
CA TYR A 253 -1.08 24.12 -13.67
C TYR A 253 -1.57 23.62 -15.05
N ASP A 254 -1.39 24.46 -16.07
CA ASP A 254 -1.69 24.16 -17.46
C ASP A 254 -0.47 23.50 -18.13
N PRO A 255 -0.58 22.22 -18.58
CA PRO A 255 0.50 21.50 -19.24
C PRO A 255 0.85 22.09 -20.61
N ALA A 256 -0.02 22.90 -21.22
CA ALA A 256 0.28 23.57 -22.47
C ALA A 256 1.22 24.79 -22.29
N ARG A 257 1.39 25.29 -21.07
CA ARG A 257 2.31 26.41 -20.80
C ARG A 257 3.76 25.97 -20.96
N LYS A 258 4.47 26.67 -21.84
CA LYS A 258 5.90 26.48 -22.12
C LYS A 258 6.83 27.22 -21.17
N THR A 259 6.29 28.11 -20.34
CA THR A 259 7.03 28.93 -19.38
C THR A 259 6.47 28.72 -17.97
N GLY A 260 7.36 28.75 -16.97
CA GLY A 260 7.03 28.46 -15.57
C GLY A 260 7.47 27.06 -15.12
N GLN A 261 7.16 26.73 -13.87
CA GLN A 261 7.34 25.41 -13.28
C GLN A 261 5.98 24.73 -13.18
N GLN A 262 5.85 23.53 -13.77
CA GLN A 262 4.61 22.75 -13.64
C GLN A 262 4.43 22.31 -12.18
N ALA A 263 3.21 22.46 -11.65
CA ALA A 263 2.86 21.95 -10.35
C ALA A 263 2.92 20.42 -10.36
N ASP A 264 3.60 19.87 -9.35
CA ASP A 264 3.65 18.44 -9.12
C ASP A 264 2.45 18.04 -8.27
N LEU A 265 1.40 17.54 -8.92
CA LEU A 265 0.22 16.99 -8.26
C LEU A 265 0.40 15.51 -7.88
N SER A 266 1.49 14.86 -8.31
CA SER A 266 1.76 13.45 -8.01
C SER A 266 2.03 13.22 -6.52
N VAL A 267 2.53 14.24 -5.82
CA VAL A 267 2.80 14.22 -4.38
C VAL A 267 1.52 14.28 -3.53
N LEU A 268 0.39 14.68 -4.13
CA LEU A 268 -0.90 14.74 -3.44
C LEU A 268 -1.62 13.40 -3.59
N ASP A 269 -2.20 12.93 -2.48
CA ASP A 269 -3.04 11.74 -2.50
C ASP A 269 -4.41 12.03 -3.16
N ASN A 270 -5.18 10.98 -3.45
CA ASN A 270 -6.47 11.11 -4.13
C ASN A 270 -7.47 11.93 -3.30
N ARG A 271 -7.38 11.91 -1.96
CA ARG A 271 -8.28 12.63 -1.06
C ARG A 271 -7.97 14.13 -1.08
N ALA A 272 -6.70 14.51 -1.10
CA ALA A 272 -6.22 15.87 -1.29
C ALA A 272 -6.61 16.40 -2.67
N LEU A 273 -6.42 15.61 -3.73
CA LEU A 273 -6.87 15.97 -5.07
C LEU A 273 -8.39 16.14 -5.14
N SER A 274 -9.14 15.34 -4.38
CA SER A 274 -10.61 15.47 -4.28
C SER A 274 -11.00 16.73 -3.50
N ALA A 275 -10.29 17.06 -2.42
CA ALA A 275 -10.51 18.30 -1.68
C ALA A 275 -10.26 19.54 -2.56
N ILE A 276 -9.20 19.52 -3.39
CA ILE A 276 -8.92 20.56 -4.38
C ILE A 276 -10.01 20.58 -5.47
N SER A 277 -10.33 19.43 -6.06
CA SER A 277 -11.32 19.33 -7.15
C SER A 277 -12.73 19.75 -6.72
N LEU A 278 -13.08 19.57 -5.45
CA LEU A 278 -14.36 19.99 -4.88
C LEU A 278 -14.32 21.44 -4.36
N ASN A 279 -13.19 22.13 -4.54
CA ASN A 279 -12.87 23.45 -4.02
C ASN A 279 -13.26 23.61 -2.54
N LYS A 280 -12.84 22.65 -1.71
CA LYS A 280 -13.23 22.62 -0.30
C LYS A 280 -12.76 23.90 0.40
N ASP A 281 -13.71 24.57 1.07
CA ASP A 281 -13.51 25.85 1.80
C ASP A 281 -13.02 27.01 0.92
N ASP A 282 -13.25 26.94 -0.39
CA ASP A 282 -12.86 27.98 -1.37
C ASP A 282 -11.37 28.35 -1.34
N LEU A 283 -10.51 27.37 -0.99
CA LEU A 283 -9.07 27.55 -0.83
C LEU A 283 -8.27 27.50 -2.15
N PHE A 284 -8.91 27.14 -3.26
CA PHE A 284 -8.22 26.83 -4.51
C PHE A 284 -8.73 27.67 -5.68
N SER A 285 -7.82 28.02 -6.58
CA SER A 285 -8.16 28.71 -7.83
C SER A 285 -8.83 27.75 -8.82
N GLN A 286 -9.48 28.30 -9.84
CA GLN A 286 -10.11 27.49 -10.89
C GLN A 286 -9.09 26.65 -11.67
N GLU A 287 -7.87 27.15 -11.88
CA GLU A 287 -6.78 26.40 -12.52
C GLU A 287 -6.33 25.21 -11.66
N GLU A 288 -6.26 25.39 -10.34
CA GLU A 288 -5.90 24.34 -9.38
C GLU A 288 -6.98 23.26 -9.34
N VAL A 289 -8.25 23.66 -9.25
CA VAL A 289 -9.42 22.78 -9.33
C VAL A 289 -9.40 21.95 -10.61
N PHE A 290 -9.19 22.60 -11.76
CA PHE A 290 -9.16 21.92 -13.05
C PHE A 290 -8.00 20.93 -13.17
N ALA A 291 -6.80 21.32 -12.72
CA ALA A 291 -5.63 20.45 -12.78
C ALA A 291 -5.75 19.25 -11.82
N ALA A 292 -6.27 19.46 -10.62
CA ALA A 292 -6.54 18.38 -9.68
C ALA A 292 -7.59 17.40 -10.21
N LYS A 293 -8.67 17.90 -10.82
CA LYS A 293 -9.68 17.06 -11.47
C LYS A 293 -9.06 16.22 -12.58
N ARG A 294 -8.24 16.83 -13.45
CA ARG A 294 -7.55 16.13 -14.55
C ARG A 294 -6.62 15.02 -14.04
N GLU A 295 -5.85 15.30 -12.99
CA GLU A 295 -4.98 14.32 -12.35
C GLU A 295 -5.79 13.17 -11.75
N LEU A 296 -6.84 13.49 -11.00
CA LEU A 296 -7.74 12.50 -10.39
C LEU A 296 -8.42 11.62 -11.44
N ASP A 297 -8.91 12.20 -12.54
CA ASP A 297 -9.48 11.47 -13.68
C ASP A 297 -8.44 10.60 -14.40
N GLY A 298 -7.19 11.06 -14.47
CA GLY A 298 -6.05 10.27 -14.95
C GLY A 298 -5.83 9.02 -14.11
N ARG A 299 -5.73 9.19 -12.78
CA ARG A 299 -5.57 8.08 -11.82
C ARG A 299 -6.75 7.13 -11.83
N ASN A 300 -7.96 7.67 -11.94
CA ASN A 300 -9.18 6.87 -12.03
C ASN A 300 -9.17 5.97 -13.29
N ARG A 301 -8.84 6.51 -14.46
CA ARG A 301 -8.69 5.73 -15.70
C ARG A 301 -7.59 4.68 -15.59
N ALA A 302 -6.47 5.01 -14.96
CA ALA A 302 -5.39 4.06 -14.71
C ALA A 302 -5.82 2.90 -13.80
N SER A 303 -6.62 3.18 -12.76
CA SER A 303 -7.22 2.16 -11.88
C SER A 303 -8.14 1.21 -12.64
N ILE A 304 -9.04 1.74 -13.47
CA ILE A 304 -9.94 0.95 -14.33
C ILE A 304 -9.16 0.09 -15.32
N LEU A 305 -8.13 0.66 -15.97
CA LEU A 305 -7.24 -0.08 -16.87
C LEU A 305 -6.48 -1.19 -16.15
N THR A 306 -6.07 -0.96 -14.91
CA THR A 306 -5.40 -1.96 -14.09
C THR A 306 -6.34 -3.12 -13.79
N ALA A 307 -7.58 -2.85 -13.38
CA ALA A 307 -8.60 -3.88 -13.17
C ALA A 307 -8.88 -4.69 -14.45
N LEU A 308 -8.93 -4.01 -15.61
CA LEU A 308 -9.12 -4.68 -16.90
C LEU A 308 -7.94 -5.59 -17.25
N LYS A 309 -6.70 -5.10 -17.11
CA LYS A 309 -5.49 -5.89 -17.38
C LYS A 309 -5.37 -7.09 -16.44
N GLN A 310 -5.75 -6.93 -15.17
CA GLN A 310 -5.78 -8.02 -14.20
C GLN A 310 -6.74 -9.13 -14.65
N SER A 311 -7.94 -8.78 -15.08
CA SER A 311 -8.93 -9.73 -15.64
C SER A 311 -8.43 -10.46 -16.88
N GLN A 312 -7.74 -9.75 -17.78
CA GLN A 312 -7.13 -10.36 -18.96
C GLN A 312 -5.99 -11.33 -18.60
N THR A 313 -5.17 -10.97 -17.60
CA THR A 313 -4.01 -11.77 -17.18
C THR A 313 -4.44 -13.04 -16.45
N SER A 314 -5.47 -12.97 -15.61
CA SER A 314 -5.98 -14.13 -14.88
C SER A 314 -6.85 -15.05 -15.75
N GLY A 315 -7.32 -14.54 -16.90
CA GLY A 315 -8.29 -15.23 -17.75
C GLY A 315 -9.68 -15.34 -17.11
N ASN A 316 -9.92 -14.70 -15.95
CA ASN A 316 -11.19 -14.72 -15.26
C ASN A 316 -11.94 -13.39 -15.47
N PRO A 317 -13.00 -13.37 -16.31
CA PRO A 317 -13.73 -12.13 -16.61
C PRO A 317 -14.35 -11.46 -15.38
N ALA A 318 -14.66 -12.21 -14.31
CA ALA A 318 -15.19 -11.65 -13.06
C ALA A 318 -14.20 -10.73 -12.33
N ASP A 319 -12.89 -10.88 -12.59
CA ASP A 319 -11.87 -10.09 -11.92
C ASP A 319 -11.91 -8.60 -12.32
N PHE A 320 -12.52 -8.26 -13.47
CA PHE A 320 -12.70 -6.85 -13.86
C PHE A 320 -13.67 -6.16 -12.91
N SER A 321 -14.87 -6.73 -12.76
CA SER A 321 -15.90 -6.22 -11.84
C SER A 321 -15.41 -6.22 -10.40
N LEU A 322 -14.65 -7.23 -10.00
CA LEU A 322 -13.99 -7.27 -8.69
C LEU A 322 -12.98 -6.12 -8.52
N GLY A 323 -12.13 -5.86 -9.51
CA GLY A 323 -11.18 -4.76 -9.48
C GLY A 323 -11.86 -3.40 -9.35
N LEU A 324 -12.97 -3.18 -10.06
CA LEU A 324 -13.81 -1.99 -9.91
C LEU A 324 -14.40 -1.87 -8.49
N LEU A 325 -14.93 -2.96 -7.92
CA LEU A 325 -15.49 -2.93 -6.57
C LEU A 325 -14.43 -2.65 -5.50
N ASN A 326 -13.22 -3.19 -5.66
CA ASN A 326 -12.10 -2.90 -4.77
C ASN A 326 -11.68 -1.43 -4.86
N ALA A 327 -11.60 -0.87 -6.08
CA ALA A 327 -11.33 0.55 -6.28
C ALA A 327 -12.42 1.42 -5.62
N TYR A 328 -13.70 1.08 -5.80
CA TYR A 328 -14.82 1.80 -5.20
C TYR A 328 -14.74 1.79 -3.67
N SER A 329 -14.49 0.61 -3.10
CA SER A 329 -14.43 0.41 -1.64
C SER A 329 -13.21 1.06 -1.00
N GLY A 330 -12.12 1.23 -1.77
CA GLY A 330 -10.93 1.94 -1.32
C GLY A 330 -11.05 3.46 -1.37
N MET A 331 -12.01 4.00 -2.13
CA MET A 331 -12.20 5.43 -2.23
C MET A 331 -12.89 6.02 -0.99
N SER A 332 -12.49 7.24 -0.65
CA SER A 332 -13.25 8.06 0.29
C SER A 332 -14.59 8.53 -0.29
N ALA A 333 -15.51 9.02 0.56
CA ALA A 333 -16.78 9.56 0.07
C ALA A 333 -16.56 10.74 -0.88
N GLU A 334 -15.57 11.58 -0.56
CA GLU A 334 -15.22 12.78 -1.31
C GLU A 334 -14.58 12.44 -2.66
N GLU A 335 -13.72 11.41 -2.69
CA GLU A 335 -13.19 10.87 -3.94
C GLU A 335 -14.29 10.32 -4.85
N ARG A 336 -15.24 9.58 -4.29
CA ARG A 336 -16.38 9.06 -5.06
C ARG A 336 -17.23 10.19 -5.63
N THR A 337 -17.45 11.25 -4.86
CA THR A 337 -18.15 12.46 -5.32
C THR A 337 -17.37 13.15 -6.44
N ALA A 338 -16.06 13.38 -6.26
CA ALA A 338 -15.22 14.10 -7.23
C ALA A 338 -15.08 13.36 -8.57
N THR A 339 -15.05 12.01 -8.52
CA THR A 339 -14.92 11.12 -9.69
C THR A 339 -16.25 10.59 -10.23
N ASN A 340 -17.38 10.95 -9.63
CA ASN A 340 -18.72 10.47 -9.97
C ASN A 340 -18.90 8.93 -9.88
N TRP A 341 -18.23 8.29 -8.91
CA TRP A 341 -18.43 6.86 -8.60
C TRP A 341 -19.68 6.69 -7.74
N THR A 342 -20.82 6.47 -8.40
CA THR A 342 -22.13 6.40 -7.72
C THR A 342 -22.41 5.04 -7.07
N PRO A 343 -23.31 4.96 -6.08
CA PRO A 343 -23.81 3.68 -5.57
C PRO A 343 -24.40 2.79 -6.68
N ALA A 344 -25.08 3.37 -7.67
CA ALA A 344 -25.61 2.62 -8.81
C ALA A 344 -24.49 1.97 -9.64
N PHE A 345 -23.37 2.67 -9.85
CA PHE A 345 -22.19 2.09 -10.51
C PHE A 345 -21.66 0.88 -9.73
N ARG A 346 -21.52 0.99 -8.41
CA ARG A 346 -21.14 -0.12 -7.54
C ARG A 346 -22.12 -1.29 -7.67
N ASP A 347 -23.41 -1.03 -7.60
CA ASP A 347 -24.44 -2.08 -7.62
C ASP A 347 -24.46 -2.82 -8.97
N ASN A 348 -24.25 -2.11 -10.07
CA ASN A 348 -24.08 -2.73 -11.39
C ASN A 348 -22.82 -3.60 -11.47
N ALA A 349 -21.70 -3.16 -10.88
CA ALA A 349 -20.49 -3.96 -10.80
C ALA A 349 -20.69 -5.23 -9.94
N VAL A 350 -21.44 -5.15 -8.83
CA VAL A 350 -21.84 -6.33 -8.02
C VAL A 350 -22.67 -7.31 -8.84
N GLN A 351 -23.68 -6.83 -9.57
CA GLN A 351 -24.53 -7.68 -10.40
C GLN A 351 -23.72 -8.36 -11.51
N SER A 352 -22.85 -7.61 -12.19
CA SER A 352 -21.95 -8.15 -13.21
C SER A 352 -21.05 -9.25 -12.64
N TYR A 353 -20.42 -9.01 -11.48
CA TYR A 353 -19.58 -10.01 -10.82
C TYR A 353 -20.36 -11.30 -10.52
N LYS A 354 -21.56 -11.20 -9.94
CA LYS A 354 -22.41 -12.36 -9.60
C LYS A 354 -22.86 -13.13 -10.83
N ALA A 355 -23.27 -12.43 -11.90
CA ALA A 355 -23.67 -13.07 -13.15
C ALA A 355 -22.50 -13.83 -13.80
N THR A 356 -21.32 -13.20 -13.90
CA THR A 356 -20.14 -13.82 -14.51
C THR A 356 -19.65 -15.03 -13.72
N THR A 357 -19.58 -14.93 -12.39
CA THR A 357 -19.18 -16.06 -11.54
C THR A 357 -20.17 -17.22 -11.62
N SER A 358 -21.48 -16.96 -11.65
CA SER A 358 -22.51 -17.98 -11.84
C SER A 358 -22.32 -18.72 -13.16
N LEU A 359 -22.13 -18.01 -14.27
CA LEU A 359 -21.90 -18.62 -15.59
C LEU A 359 -20.64 -19.50 -15.61
N LEU A 360 -19.53 -19.00 -15.07
CA LEU A 360 -18.28 -19.76 -14.98
C LEU A 360 -18.45 -21.05 -14.14
N SER A 361 -19.26 -20.99 -13.07
CA SER A 361 -19.53 -22.17 -12.24
C SER A 361 -20.33 -23.25 -12.98
N MET A 362 -21.26 -22.85 -13.86
CA MET A 362 -22.02 -23.77 -14.69
C MET A 362 -21.13 -24.44 -15.74
N LEU A 363 -20.23 -23.68 -16.37
CA LEU A 363 -19.31 -24.18 -17.38
C LEU A 363 -18.25 -25.16 -16.84
N LYS A 364 -17.85 -25.02 -15.56
CA LYS A 364 -16.90 -25.94 -14.91
C LYS A 364 -17.53 -27.27 -14.46
N ARG A 365 -18.87 -27.37 -14.46
CA ARG A 365 -19.62 -28.56 -14.03
C ARG A 365 -20.10 -29.45 -15.18
N GLY A 366 -19.93 -29.01 -16.43
CA GLY A 366 -20.17 -29.82 -17.64
C GLY A 366 -18.89 -30.46 -18.13
#